data_AF-D3RWN5-F1
#
_entry.id   AF-D3RWN5-F1
#
_cell.length_a   1.000
_cell.length_b   1.000
_cell.length_c   1.000
_cell.angle_alpha   90.00
_cell.angle_beta   90.00
_cell.angle_gamma   90.00
#
_symmetry.space_group_name_H-M   'P 1'
#
loop_
_entity.id
_entity.type
_entity.pdbx_description
1 polymer ?
#
loop_
_entity_poly.entity_id
_entity_poly.type
_entity_poly.pdbx_seq_one_letter_code
_entity_poly.pdbx_strand_id
1 'polypeptide(L)'
;MAITPMEIYKLLPKTNCKKCGEPTCMSFAFKVINREKQIEDCKPLFEEDKYAKQREQLLKLLEPLKEATETGLIVDESKCTGCGNCIVVCPVHAAEDPYGAGSGLGIKMENPILRVEDGKVKVINLTICRRYGKNRVLCVACRENCPTDAISFLEG
;
A
#
# COMPACT_ATOMS: atom_id res chain seq x y z
N MET A 1 -4.60 -6.68 -7.20
CA MET A 1 -3.97 -6.50 -8.52
C MET A 1 -2.59 -5.92 -8.27
N ALA A 2 -1.52 -6.59 -8.73
CA ALA A 2 -0.17 -6.08 -8.54
C ALA A 2 0.14 -5.13 -9.69
N ILE A 3 0.41 -3.86 -9.39
CA ILE A 3 0.94 -2.91 -10.38
C ILE A 3 2.38 -3.34 -10.63
N THR A 4 2.83 -3.39 -11.88
CA THR A 4 4.21 -3.74 -12.21
C THR A 4 4.96 -2.54 -12.79
N PRO A 5 6.31 -2.48 -12.66
CA PRO A 5 7.11 -1.45 -13.33
C PRO A 5 6.85 -1.39 -14.84
N MET A 6 6.54 -2.53 -15.46
CA MET A 6 6.24 -2.62 -16.88
C MET A 6 4.93 -1.92 -17.26
N GLU A 7 3.90 -1.98 -16.40
CA GLU A 7 2.64 -1.27 -16.65
C GLU A 7 2.81 0.24 -16.58
N ILE A 8 3.59 0.72 -15.61
CA ILE A 8 3.98 2.14 -15.52
C ILE A 8 4.78 2.52 -16.78
N TYR A 9 5.82 1.75 -17.11
CA TYR A 9 6.67 2.02 -18.28
C TYR A 9 5.90 2.08 -19.60
N LYS A 10 4.88 1.23 -19.78
CA LYS A 10 4.04 1.24 -21.00
C LYS A 10 3.35 2.59 -21.22
N LEU A 11 3.00 3.30 -20.14
CA LEU A 11 2.31 4.58 -20.14
C LEU A 11 3.26 5.79 -20.01
N LEU A 12 4.57 5.57 -19.87
CA LEU A 12 5.55 6.66 -19.91
C LEU A 12 5.85 7.11 -21.35
N PRO A 13 6.40 8.33 -21.54
CA PRO A 13 6.84 8.85 -22.84
C PRO A 13 7.94 8.05 -23.55
N LYS A 14 8.67 7.18 -22.83
CA LYS A 14 9.77 6.32 -23.33
C LYS A 14 10.92 7.08 -24.05
N THR A 15 11.13 8.35 -23.70
CA THR A 15 12.16 9.19 -24.33
C THR A 15 13.57 8.98 -23.76
N ASN A 16 13.69 8.35 -22.58
CA ASN A 16 14.97 8.22 -21.84
C ASN A 16 15.73 9.56 -21.69
N CYS A 17 15.01 10.67 -21.61
CA CYS A 17 15.58 12.03 -21.62
C CYS A 17 16.35 12.43 -20.36
N LYS A 18 16.29 11.62 -19.29
CA LYS A 18 16.95 11.86 -17.99
C LYS A 18 16.50 13.13 -17.23
N LYS A 19 15.43 13.82 -17.67
CA LYS A 19 14.90 15.01 -17.00
C LYS A 19 14.40 14.77 -15.56
N CYS A 20 14.08 13.52 -15.21
CA CYS A 20 13.69 13.09 -13.87
C CYS A 20 14.88 12.64 -12.97
N GLY A 21 16.11 12.65 -13.51
CA GLY A 21 17.33 12.20 -12.84
C GLY A 21 17.65 10.70 -13.00
N GLU A 22 16.80 9.93 -13.67
CA GLU A 22 17.00 8.49 -13.89
C GLU A 22 17.62 8.17 -15.26
N PRO A 23 18.45 7.13 -15.38
CA PRO A 23 19.15 6.80 -16.63
C PRO A 23 18.20 6.34 -17.74
N THR A 24 17.09 5.69 -17.40
CA THR A 24 16.08 5.19 -18.34
C THR A 24 14.67 5.39 -17.77
N CYS A 25 13.66 5.45 -18.65
CA CYS A 25 12.25 5.47 -18.24
C CYS A 25 11.86 4.20 -17.46
N MET A 26 12.51 3.06 -17.71
CA MET A 26 12.29 1.83 -16.95
C MET A 26 12.83 1.94 -15.51
N SER A 27 14.01 2.54 -15.32
CA SER A 27 14.55 2.85 -13.99
C SER A 27 13.60 3.76 -13.22
N PHE A 28 13.08 4.79 -13.89
CA PHE A 28 12.08 5.68 -13.31
C PHE A 28 10.80 4.94 -12.90
N ALA A 29 10.25 4.08 -13.77
CA ALA A 29 9.08 3.26 -13.45
C ALA A 29 9.31 2.35 -12.23
N PHE A 30 10.50 1.75 -12.11
CA PHE A 30 10.88 0.95 -10.95
C PHE A 30 10.94 1.78 -9.65
N LYS A 31 11.49 2.99 -9.72
CA LYS A 31 11.54 3.88 -8.55
C LYS A 31 10.18 4.42 -8.13
N VAL A 32 9.27 4.65 -9.09
CA VAL A 32 7.89 5.05 -8.79
C VAL A 32 7.17 3.95 -8.03
N ILE A 33 7.29 2.68 -8.45
CA ILE A 33 6.63 1.58 -7.73
C ILE A 33 7.20 1.39 -6.31
N ASN A 34 8.51 1.60 -6.13
CA ASN A 34 9.17 1.53 -4.83
C ASN A 34 8.95 2.78 -3.96
N ARG A 35 8.20 3.78 -4.45
CA ARG A 35 7.98 5.09 -3.80
C ARG A 35 9.27 5.89 -3.56
N GLU A 36 10.34 5.59 -4.28
CA GLU A 36 11.58 6.35 -4.27
C GLU A 36 11.47 7.63 -5.13
N LYS A 37 10.50 7.67 -6.05
CA LYS A 37 10.21 8.79 -6.95
C LYS A 37 8.70 9.02 -7.07
N GLN A 38 8.32 10.27 -7.32
CA GLN A 38 6.93 10.65 -7.60
C GLN A 38 6.68 10.60 -9.10
N ILE A 39 5.46 10.33 -9.54
CA ILE A 39 5.15 10.25 -10.98
C ILE A 39 5.32 11.62 -11.67
N GLU A 40 5.04 12.69 -10.91
CA GLU A 40 5.16 14.10 -11.28
C GLU A 40 6.60 14.50 -11.65
N ASP A 41 7.62 13.72 -11.24
CA ASP A 41 9.01 13.97 -11.62
C ASP A 41 9.26 13.75 -13.13
N CYS A 42 8.35 13.07 -13.85
CA CYS A 42 8.44 12.87 -15.30
C CYS A 42 8.02 14.13 -16.07
N LYS A 43 8.89 15.14 -16.15
CA LYS A 43 8.60 16.42 -16.83
C LYS A 43 7.92 16.30 -18.20
N PRO A 44 8.41 15.48 -19.15
CA PRO A 44 7.76 15.36 -20.46
C PRO A 44 6.29 14.91 -20.38
N LEU A 45 5.95 14.04 -19.43
CA LEU A 45 4.59 13.53 -19.26
C LEU A 45 3.59 14.62 -18.81
N PHE A 46 4.07 15.62 -18.07
CA PHE A 46 3.22 16.67 -17.51
C PHE A 46 3.26 17.98 -18.31
N GLU A 47 4.37 18.28 -18.99
CA GLU A 47 4.56 19.52 -19.76
C GLU A 47 4.09 19.42 -21.22
N GLU A 48 4.08 18.23 -21.83
CA GLU A 48 3.71 18.07 -23.25
C GLU A 48 2.28 17.55 -23.41
N ASP A 49 1.40 18.35 -24.03
CA ASP A 49 -0.03 18.04 -24.20
C ASP A 49 -0.30 16.73 -24.95
N LYS A 50 0.63 16.32 -25.83
CA LYS A 50 0.50 15.08 -26.61
C LYS A 50 0.43 13.82 -25.73
N TYR A 51 0.87 13.91 -24.47
CA TYR A 51 0.82 12.80 -23.50
C TYR A 51 -0.34 12.89 -22.51
N ALA A 52 -1.27 13.84 -22.67
CA ALA A 52 -2.39 14.05 -21.74
C ALA A 52 -3.20 12.77 -21.46
N LYS A 53 -3.51 11.98 -22.51
CA LYS A 53 -4.21 10.69 -22.36
C LYS A 53 -3.41 9.64 -21.60
N GLN A 54 -2.10 9.56 -21.85
CA GLN A 54 -1.21 8.63 -21.16
C GLN A 54 -1.09 9.00 -19.68
N ARG A 55 -0.96 10.31 -19.39
CA ARG A 55 -0.94 10.85 -18.04
C ARG A 55 -2.20 10.48 -17.27
N GLU A 56 -3.38 10.67 -17.86
CA GLU A 56 -4.66 10.32 -17.23
C GLU A 56 -4.75 8.82 -16.91
N GLN A 57 -4.42 7.96 -17.88
CA GLN A 57 -4.41 6.51 -17.69
C GLN A 57 -3.42 6.08 -16.60
N LEU A 58 -2.24 6.70 -16.55
CA LEU A 58 -1.23 6.38 -15.57
C LEU A 58 -1.63 6.84 -14.17
N LEU A 59 -2.19 8.04 -14.03
CA LEU A 59 -2.69 8.51 -12.73
C LEU A 59 -3.77 7.59 -12.18
N LYS A 60 -4.69 7.12 -13.03
CA LYS A 60 -5.71 6.14 -12.66
C LYS A 60 -5.12 4.79 -12.24
N LEU A 61 -4.11 4.30 -12.96
CA LEU A 61 -3.38 3.08 -12.58
C LEU A 61 -2.73 3.20 -11.20
N LEU A 62 -2.22 4.39 -10.86
CA LEU A 62 -1.51 4.65 -9.61
C LEU A 62 -2.43 5.06 -8.45
N GLU A 63 -3.76 5.19 -8.63
CA GLU A 63 -4.69 5.51 -7.54
C GLU A 63 -4.51 4.59 -6.31
N PRO A 64 -4.40 3.26 -6.46
CA PRO A 64 -4.19 2.36 -5.32
C PRO A 64 -2.88 2.59 -4.57
N LEU A 65 -1.83 3.14 -5.21
CA LEU A 65 -0.58 3.50 -4.54
C LEU A 65 -0.77 4.65 -3.54
N LYS A 66 -1.74 5.53 -3.76
CA LYS A 66 -2.03 6.64 -2.84
C LYS A 66 -2.71 6.16 -1.56
N GLU A 67 -3.56 5.14 -1.67
CA GLU A 67 -4.29 4.56 -0.54
C GLU A 67 -3.43 3.57 0.27
N ALA A 68 -2.51 2.89 -0.39
CA ALA A 68 -1.62 1.95 0.28
C ALA A 68 -0.68 2.67 1.26
N THR A 69 -0.59 2.11 2.46
CA THR A 69 0.38 2.52 3.47
C THR A 69 1.80 2.11 3.11
N GLU A 70 2.80 2.50 3.91
CA GLU A 70 4.20 2.12 3.72
C GLU A 70 4.44 0.59 3.70
N THR A 71 3.59 -0.17 4.40
CA THR A 71 3.64 -1.63 4.41
C THR A 71 2.95 -2.29 3.21
N GLY A 72 2.38 -1.47 2.31
CA GLY A 72 1.48 -1.87 1.25
C GLY A 72 0.04 -2.14 1.71
N LEU A 73 -0.23 -2.11 3.02
CA LEU A 73 -1.58 -2.38 3.55
C LEU A 73 -2.58 -1.34 3.05
N ILE A 74 -3.71 -1.81 2.53
CA ILE A 74 -4.90 -1.04 2.16
C ILE A 74 -6.08 -1.58 2.97
N VAL A 75 -6.89 -0.68 3.53
CA VAL A 75 -8.17 -1.01 4.17
C VAL A 75 -9.29 -0.27 3.44
N ASP A 76 -10.10 -1.01 2.69
CA ASP A 76 -11.29 -0.53 2.00
C ASP A 76 -12.45 -0.39 3.01
N GLU A 77 -12.68 0.83 3.48
CA GLU A 77 -13.72 1.12 4.48
C GLU A 77 -15.13 0.82 3.97
N SER A 78 -15.36 0.85 2.65
CA SER A 78 -16.68 0.54 2.08
C SER A 78 -17.06 -0.93 2.28
N LYS A 79 -16.07 -1.82 2.30
CA LYS A 79 -16.25 -3.27 2.52
C LYS A 79 -16.03 -3.71 3.96
N CYS A 80 -15.33 -2.92 4.76
CA CYS A 80 -15.00 -3.29 6.13
C CYS A 80 -16.26 -3.36 7.01
N THR A 81 -16.44 -4.43 7.78
CA THR A 81 -17.56 -4.60 8.72
C THR A 81 -17.17 -4.42 10.18
N GLY A 82 -15.89 -4.10 10.47
CA GLY A 82 -15.41 -3.90 11.83
C GLY A 82 -15.32 -5.17 12.68
N CYS A 83 -15.37 -6.37 12.09
CA CYS A 83 -15.37 -7.63 12.83
C CYS A 83 -14.11 -7.92 13.67
N GLY A 84 -12.99 -7.22 13.41
CA GLY A 84 -11.77 -7.35 14.19
C GLY A 84 -10.94 -8.62 13.96
N ASN A 85 -11.33 -9.52 13.05
CA ASN A 85 -10.56 -10.73 12.75
C ASN A 85 -9.10 -10.43 12.42
N CYS A 86 -8.85 -9.40 11.60
CA CYS A 86 -7.51 -8.94 11.24
C CYS A 86 -6.66 -8.45 12.43
N ILE A 87 -7.31 -8.04 13.52
CA ILE A 87 -6.65 -7.63 14.77
C ILE A 87 -6.27 -8.86 15.57
N VAL A 88 -7.19 -9.81 15.76
CA VAL A 88 -7.01 -11.03 16.56
C VAL A 88 -5.99 -11.98 15.93
N VAL A 89 -6.06 -12.17 14.60
CA VAL A 89 -5.15 -13.09 13.88
C VAL A 89 -3.75 -12.51 13.62
N CYS A 90 -3.54 -11.23 13.92
CA CYS A 90 -2.24 -10.59 13.73
C CYS A 90 -1.22 -11.20 14.69
N PRO A 91 -0.11 -11.79 14.20
CA PRO A 91 0.89 -12.41 15.08
C PRO A 91 1.56 -11.44 16.06
N VAL A 92 1.64 -10.15 15.68
CA VAL A 92 2.21 -9.11 16.55
C VAL A 92 1.22 -8.77 17.65
N HIS A 93 -0.06 -8.55 17.33
CA HIS A 93 -1.06 -8.30 18.37
C HIS A 93 -1.23 -9.48 19.31
N ALA A 94 -1.25 -10.72 18.79
CA ALA A 94 -1.36 -11.90 19.63
C ALA A 94 -0.18 -12.04 20.61
N ALA A 95 1.02 -11.62 20.21
CA ALA A 95 2.21 -11.67 21.05
C ALA A 95 2.26 -10.51 22.08
N GLU A 96 1.96 -9.28 21.66
CA GLU A 96 2.06 -8.09 22.50
C GLU A 96 0.82 -7.86 23.39
N ASP A 97 -0.33 -8.43 23.03
CA ASP A 97 -1.59 -8.34 23.77
C ASP A 97 -2.24 -9.73 23.98
N PRO A 98 -1.60 -10.62 24.75
CA PRO A 98 -2.06 -12.00 24.93
C PRO A 98 -3.43 -12.11 25.62
N TYR A 99 -3.78 -11.13 26.46
CA TYR A 99 -5.05 -11.10 27.22
C TYR A 99 -6.14 -10.23 26.58
N GLY A 100 -5.84 -9.56 25.46
CA GLY A 100 -6.79 -8.87 24.60
C GLY A 100 -6.90 -9.65 23.30
N ALA A 101 -6.17 -9.20 22.27
CA ALA A 101 -6.15 -9.83 20.96
C ALA A 101 -5.88 -11.33 20.99
N GLY A 102 -4.88 -11.79 21.77
CA GLY A 102 -4.52 -13.22 21.86
C GLY A 102 -5.59 -14.11 22.50
N SER A 103 -6.52 -13.52 23.26
CA SER A 103 -7.64 -14.22 23.91
C SER A 103 -8.97 -14.05 23.18
N GLY A 104 -8.97 -13.46 21.97
CA GLY A 104 -10.18 -13.18 21.20
C GLY A 104 -11.04 -12.05 21.78
N LEU A 105 -10.49 -11.25 22.68
CA LEU A 105 -11.12 -10.04 23.20
C LEU A 105 -10.69 -8.83 22.35
N GLY A 106 -11.33 -7.68 22.59
CA GLY A 106 -10.90 -6.41 22.00
C GLY A 106 -9.45 -6.08 22.38
N ILE A 107 -8.77 -5.36 21.49
CA ILE A 107 -7.38 -4.96 21.68
C ILE A 107 -7.23 -4.03 22.89
N LYS A 108 -6.28 -4.33 23.79
CA LYS A 108 -6.03 -3.56 25.01
C LYS A 108 -4.76 -2.72 24.94
N MET A 109 -3.86 -3.01 24.00
CA MET A 109 -2.65 -2.22 23.82
C MET A 109 -2.98 -0.79 23.33
N GLU A 110 -2.21 0.17 23.81
CA GLU A 110 -2.43 1.60 23.53
C GLU A 110 -2.14 1.95 22.06
N ASN A 111 -1.10 1.36 21.47
CA ASN A 111 -0.63 1.72 20.13
C ASN A 111 -0.56 0.50 19.16
N PRO A 112 -1.71 -0.12 18.83
CA PRO A 112 -1.76 -1.31 17.97
C PRO A 112 -1.48 -0.99 16.51
N ILE A 113 -1.30 -2.02 15.67
CA ILE A 113 -1.25 -1.84 14.21
C ILE A 113 -2.61 -1.43 13.68
N LEU A 114 -3.65 -2.13 14.14
CA LEU A 114 -5.03 -1.96 13.71
C LEU A 114 -5.95 -1.84 14.91
N ARG A 115 -6.95 -0.96 14.82
CA ARG A 115 -8.02 -0.81 15.82
C ARG A 115 -9.36 -0.68 15.11
N VAL A 116 -10.44 -1.13 15.75
CA VAL A 116 -11.79 -0.81 15.28
C VAL A 116 -12.21 0.54 15.85
N GLU A 117 -12.49 1.50 14.99
CA GLU A 117 -13.01 2.83 15.32
C GLU A 117 -14.21 3.10 14.40
N ASP A 118 -15.32 3.58 14.97
CA ASP A 118 -16.57 3.83 14.26
C ASP A 118 -17.06 2.64 13.39
N GLY A 119 -16.87 1.41 13.91
CA GLY A 119 -17.27 0.17 13.23
C GLY A 119 -16.40 -0.19 12.02
N LYS A 120 -15.26 0.48 11.82
CA LYS A 120 -14.30 0.22 10.73
C LYS A 120 -12.92 -0.03 11.30
N VAL A 121 -12.14 -0.85 10.61
CA VAL A 121 -10.74 -1.07 10.98
C VAL A 121 -9.93 0.12 10.49
N LYS A 122 -9.18 0.76 11.39
CA LYS A 122 -8.26 1.86 11.12
C LYS A 122 -6.83 1.42 11.36
N VAL A 123 -5.91 1.98 10.57
CA VAL A 123 -4.47 1.79 10.73
C VAL A 123 -3.97 2.81 11.76
N ILE A 124 -3.37 2.33 12.85
CA ILE A 124 -2.92 3.16 13.97
C ILE A 124 -1.39 3.26 13.99
N ASN A 125 -0.69 2.12 13.98
CA ASN A 125 0.78 2.10 14.03
C ASN A 125 1.41 0.99 13.18
N LEU A 126 1.99 1.37 12.04
CA LEU A 126 2.64 0.41 11.15
C LEU A 126 4.04 0.01 11.58
N THR A 127 4.69 0.74 12.48
CA THR A 127 6.11 0.51 12.81
C THR A 127 6.38 -0.87 13.40
N ILE A 128 5.38 -1.47 14.06
CA ILE A 128 5.43 -2.82 14.63
C ILE A 128 4.86 -3.89 13.68
N CYS A 129 4.40 -3.50 12.47
CA CYS A 129 3.94 -4.46 11.48
C CYS A 129 5.12 -5.27 10.93
N ARG A 130 4.96 -6.59 10.80
CA ARG A 130 5.99 -7.46 10.19
C ARG A 130 6.38 -7.06 8.76
N ARG A 131 5.54 -6.29 8.07
CA ARG A 131 5.79 -5.77 6.72
C ARG A 131 6.51 -4.42 6.71
N TYR A 132 6.82 -3.83 7.85
CA TYR A 132 7.46 -2.53 7.97
C TYR A 132 8.99 -2.62 7.87
N GLY A 133 9.60 -1.61 7.24
CA GLY A 133 11.05 -1.45 7.18
C GLY A 133 11.77 -2.38 6.20
N LYS A 134 13.11 -2.36 6.26
CA LYS A 134 14.00 -3.04 5.30
C LYS A 134 13.99 -4.57 5.40
N ASN A 135 13.76 -5.10 6.61
CA ASN A 135 13.73 -6.55 6.88
C ASN A 135 12.29 -7.09 6.90
N ARG A 136 11.41 -6.50 6.09
CA ARG A 136 9.99 -6.85 6.04
C ARG A 136 9.79 -8.30 5.64
N VAL A 137 8.90 -8.99 6.35
CA VAL A 137 8.36 -10.30 5.98
C VAL A 137 7.04 -10.10 5.26
N LEU A 138 6.79 -10.81 4.17
CA LEU A 138 5.53 -10.79 3.42
C LEU A 138 4.40 -11.49 4.20
N CYS A 139 4.06 -10.95 5.38
CA CYS A 139 2.93 -11.41 6.18
C CYS A 139 1.62 -11.08 5.48
N VAL A 140 0.66 -12.01 5.53
CA VAL A 140 -0.66 -11.86 4.88
C VAL A 140 -1.82 -12.15 5.84
N ALA A 141 -1.54 -12.36 7.14
CA ALA A 141 -2.51 -12.85 8.12
C ALA A 141 -3.82 -12.04 8.15
N CYS A 142 -3.74 -10.70 8.17
CA CYS A 142 -4.92 -9.84 8.19
C CYS A 142 -5.73 -9.88 6.88
N ARG A 143 -5.07 -10.07 5.73
CA ARG A 143 -5.72 -10.21 4.42
C ARG A 143 -6.48 -11.53 4.33
N GLU A 144 -5.80 -12.64 4.61
CA GLU A 144 -6.37 -13.99 4.47
C GLU A 144 -7.53 -14.26 5.45
N ASN A 145 -7.65 -13.47 6.51
CA ASN A 145 -8.72 -13.59 7.51
C ASN A 145 -9.75 -12.45 7.43
N CYS A 146 -9.74 -11.67 6.34
CA CYS A 146 -10.75 -10.64 6.09
C CYS A 146 -11.94 -11.24 5.33
N PRO A 147 -13.11 -11.45 5.95
CA PRO A 147 -14.22 -12.14 5.31
C PRO A 147 -14.90 -11.35 4.19
N THR A 148 -14.61 -10.06 4.07
CA THR A 148 -15.22 -9.16 3.08
C THR A 148 -14.23 -8.63 2.06
N ASP A 149 -13.00 -9.16 2.04
CA ASP A 149 -11.92 -8.68 1.17
C ASP A 149 -11.66 -7.16 1.28
N ALA A 150 -11.95 -6.59 2.46
CA ALA A 150 -11.69 -5.18 2.76
C ALA A 150 -10.19 -4.91 2.97
N ILE A 151 -9.39 -5.92 3.29
CA ILE A 151 -7.95 -5.79 3.46
C ILE A 151 -7.25 -6.34 2.24
N SER A 152 -6.34 -5.53 1.69
CA SER A 152 -5.42 -5.99 0.65
C SER A 152 -4.02 -5.44 0.89
N PHE A 153 -3.06 -6.01 0.19
CA PHE A 153 -1.71 -5.48 0.13
C PHE A 153 -1.42 -5.08 -1.30
N LEU A 154 -0.95 -3.87 -1.47
CA LEU A 154 -0.25 -3.49 -2.67
C LEU A 154 1.14 -4.12 -2.61
N GLU A 155 1.30 -5.17 -3.40
CA GLU A 155 2.60 -5.82 -3.59
C GLU A 155 3.40 -4.99 -4.60
N GLY A 156 4.60 -4.57 -4.18
CA GLY A 156 5.57 -3.85 -4.99
C GLY A 156 6.91 -4.57 -4.95
#